data_AF-A0A941DZB9-F1
#
_entry.id   AF-A0A941DZB9-F1
#
_cell.length_a   1.000
_cell.length_b   1.000
_cell.length_c   1.000
_cell.angle_alpha   90.00
_cell.angle_beta   90.00
_cell.angle_gamma   90.00
#
_symmetry.space_group_name_H-M   'P 1'
#
loop_
_entity.id
_entity.type
_entity.pdbx_description
1 polymer ?
#
loop_
_entity_poly.entity_id
_entity_poly.type
_entity_poly.pdbx_seq_one_letter_code
_entity_poly.pdbx_strand_id
1 'polypeptide(L)'
;MNEKPIRDCNDQLVVIGDIVRVIHLDKQFIKSFPEDERILIESMVGNFFKVIAVDEEGQACIMREWHDERGQLQTHVIALDAEEMQKV
;
A
#
# COMPACT_ATOMS: atom_id res chain seq x y z
N MET A 1 -2.77 24.98 -3.67
CA MET A 1 -2.32 23.70 -3.06
C MET A 1 -2.06 22.78 -4.24
N ASN A 2 -0.80 22.42 -4.50
CA ASN A 2 -0.47 21.51 -5.59
C ASN A 2 -0.83 20.10 -5.13
N GLU A 3 -2.07 19.68 -5.36
CA GLU A 3 -2.46 18.28 -5.30
C GLU A 3 -1.69 17.60 -6.44
N LYS A 4 -0.50 17.05 -6.14
CA LYS A 4 0.20 16.23 -7.13
C LYS A 4 -0.70 15.05 -7.46
N PRO A 5 -1.10 14.87 -8.72
CA PRO A 5 -1.91 13.73 -9.11
C PRO A 5 -1.08 12.47 -8.85
N ILE A 6 -1.53 11.61 -7.93
CA ILE A 6 -0.92 10.30 -7.75
C ILE A 6 -1.22 9.49 -9.01
N ARG A 7 -0.22 8.76 -9.51
CA ARG A 7 -0.39 7.91 -10.67
C ARG A 7 0.09 6.50 -10.36
N ASP A 8 -0.53 5.53 -11.01
CA ASP A 8 -0.08 4.15 -10.99
C ASP A 8 1.07 3.93 -12.00
N CYS A 9 1.55 2.69 -12.10
CA CYS A 9 2.63 2.33 -13.02
C CYS A 9 2.28 2.52 -14.51
N ASN A 10 0.99 2.70 -14.84
CA ASN A 10 0.48 2.95 -16.18
C ASN A 10 0.14 4.43 -16.41
N ASP A 11 0.64 5.33 -15.55
CA ASP A 11 0.36 6.77 -15.60
C ASP A 11 -1.14 7.11 -15.37
N GLN A 12 -1.92 6.19 -14.81
CA GLN A 12 -3.34 6.41 -14.52
C GLN A 12 -3.51 7.15 -13.20
N LEU A 13 -4.39 8.14 -13.21
CA LEU A 13 -4.71 8.91 -12.00
C LEU A 13 -5.33 8.01 -10.92
N VAL A 14 -4.70 7.99 -9.75
CA VAL A 14 -5.18 7.34 -8.53
C VAL A 14 -5.67 8.42 -7.57
N VAL A 15 -6.89 8.26 -7.05
CA VAL A 15 -7.45 9.16 -6.03
C VAL A 15 -7.83 8.39 -4.77
N ILE A 16 -8.03 9.11 -3.67
CA ILE A 16 -8.53 8.51 -2.42
C ILE A 16 -9.87 7.83 -2.71
N GLY A 17 -9.97 6.57 -2.32
CA GLY A 17 -11.14 5.73 -2.55
C GLY A 17 -11.04 4.78 -3.73
N ASP A 18 -10.06 4.96 -4.64
CA ASP A 18 -9.76 3.98 -5.68
C ASP A 18 -9.21 2.68 -5.10
N ILE A 19 -9.35 1.61 -5.88
CA ILE A 19 -8.73 0.32 -5.60
C ILE A 19 -7.50 0.18 -6.48
N VAL A 20 -6.35 -0.04 -5.84
CA VAL A 20 -5.08 -0.31 -6.50
C VAL A 20 -4.62 -1.72 -6.16
N ARG A 21 -3.98 -2.36 -7.12
CA ARG A 21 -3.30 -3.64 -6.96
C ARG A 21 -1.84 -3.38 -6.65
N VAL A 22 -1.32 -3.98 -5.59
CA VAL A 22 0.12 -3.96 -5.32
C VAL A 22 0.78 -4.91 -6.31
N ILE A 23 1.68 -4.41 -7.15
CA ILE A 23 2.38 -5.22 -8.16
C ILE A 23 3.64 -5.82 -7.56
N HIS A 24 4.39 -5.01 -6.82
CA HIS A 24 5.57 -5.39 -6.07
C HIS A 24 5.76 -4.43 -4.90
N LEU A 25 6.55 -4.84 -3.91
CA LEU A 25 6.99 -3.99 -2.80
C LEU A 25 8.51 -4.08 -2.70
N ASP A 26 9.16 -2.98 -2.32
CA ASP A 26 10.60 -2.99 -2.12
C ASP A 26 11.01 -3.99 -1.02
N LYS A 27 12.04 -4.80 -1.30
CA LYS A 27 12.51 -5.81 -0.35
C LYS A 27 13.11 -5.20 0.91
N GLN A 28 13.66 -3.98 0.86
CA GLN A 28 14.15 -3.28 2.04
C GLN A 28 12.98 -2.81 2.90
N PHE A 29 11.90 -2.34 2.27
CA PHE A 29 10.65 -2.00 2.96
C PHE A 29 10.12 -3.22 3.73
N ILE A 30 9.96 -4.36 3.05
CA ILE A 30 9.53 -5.61 3.70
C ILE A 30 10.48 -6.01 4.84
N LYS A 31 11.80 -5.89 4.65
CA LYS A 31 12.78 -6.23 5.69
C LYS A 31 12.72 -5.33 6.92
N SER A 32 12.19 -4.12 6.79
CA SER A 32 11.98 -3.20 7.93
C SER A 32 10.92 -3.73 8.90
N PHE A 33 10.04 -4.63 8.46
CA PHE A 33 9.04 -5.27 9.31
C PHE A 33 9.62 -6.50 10.04
N PRO A 34 9.10 -6.79 11.26
CA PRO A 34 9.41 -8.02 11.98
C PRO A 34 9.00 -9.26 11.18
N GLU A 35 9.65 -10.38 11.46
CA GLU A 35 9.53 -11.61 10.65
C GLU A 35 8.09 -12.13 10.53
N ASP A 36 7.30 -12.03 11.60
CA ASP A 36 5.88 -12.39 11.61
C ASP A 36 5.02 -11.53 10.66
N GLU A 37 5.37 -10.25 10.51
CA GLU A 37 4.64 -9.34 9.62
C GLU A 37 5.12 -9.45 8.18
N ARG A 38 6.37 -9.86 7.93
CA ARG A 38 6.92 -9.98 6.55
C ARG A 38 6.05 -10.84 5.65
N ILE A 39 5.58 -11.98 6.14
CA ILE A 39 4.71 -12.89 5.37
C ILE A 39 3.39 -12.18 5.01
N LEU A 40 2.86 -11.35 5.91
CA LEU A 40 1.65 -10.59 5.67
C LEU A 40 1.87 -9.47 4.65
N ILE A 41 2.97 -8.73 4.76
CA ILE A 41 3.36 -7.67 3.82
C ILE A 41 3.65 -8.27 2.43
N GLU A 42 4.38 -9.39 2.36
CA GLU A 42 4.62 -10.12 1.11
C GLU A 42 3.31 -10.61 0.49
N SER A 43 2.36 -11.07 1.32
CA SER A 43 1.02 -11.45 0.85
C SER A 43 0.24 -10.26 0.30
N MET A 44 0.59 -9.01 0.61
CA MET A 44 -0.04 -7.85 -0.03
C MET A 44 0.32 -7.75 -1.51
N VAL A 45 1.50 -8.23 -1.91
CA VAL A 45 1.91 -8.25 -3.31
C VAL A 45 0.98 -9.14 -4.12
N GLY A 46 0.39 -8.56 -5.17
CA GLY A 46 -0.61 -9.19 -6.03
C GLY A 46 -2.05 -8.99 -5.57
N ASN A 47 -2.28 -8.49 -4.35
CA ASN A 47 -3.60 -8.20 -3.79
C ASN A 47 -4.05 -6.75 -4.07
N PHE A 48 -5.33 -6.51 -3.82
CA PHE A 48 -6.01 -5.24 -4.09
C PHE A 48 -6.35 -4.52 -2.79
N PHE A 49 -6.07 -3.22 -2.76
CA PHE A 49 -6.27 -2.39 -1.61
C PHE A 49 -6.88 -1.05 -1.99
N LYS A 50 -7.71 -0.54 -1.08
CA LYS A 50 -8.31 0.78 -1.24
C LYS A 50 -7.34 1.85 -0.76
N VAL A 51 -7.16 2.88 -1.56
CA VAL A 51 -6.39 4.07 -1.17
C VAL A 51 -7.20 4.84 -0.13
N ILE A 52 -6.65 4.97 1.07
CA ILE A 52 -7.31 5.64 2.19
C ILE A 52 -6.79 7.06 2.40
N ALA A 53 -5.56 7.34 1.97
CA ALA A 53 -4.90 8.61 2.15
C ALA A 53 -3.82 8.82 1.09
N VAL A 54 -3.29 10.04 1.04
CA VAL A 54 -2.17 10.45 0.19
C VAL A 54 -1.18 11.14 1.10
N ASP A 55 0.07 10.70 1.09
CA ASP A 55 1.11 11.34 1.90
C ASP A 55 1.57 12.67 1.30
N GLU A 56 2.33 13.47 2.05
CA GLU A 56 2.83 14.79 1.62
C GLU A 56 3.75 14.69 0.39
N GLU A 57 4.37 13.53 0.18
CA GLU A 57 5.19 13.25 -1.01
C GLU A 57 4.37 12.92 -2.26
N GLY A 58 3.05 12.72 -2.12
CA GLY A 58 2.16 12.33 -3.21
C GLY A 58 2.13 10.83 -3.48
N GLN A 59 2.36 10.02 -2.46
CA GLN A 59 2.28 8.55 -2.52
C GLN A 59 0.91 8.07 -2.04
N ALA A 60 0.37 7.01 -2.65
CA ALA A 60 -0.91 6.44 -2.23
C ALA A 60 -0.73 5.59 -0.98
N CYS A 61 -1.45 5.92 0.07
CA CYS A 61 -1.46 5.16 1.31
C CYS A 61 -2.61 4.17 1.31
N ILE A 62 -2.27 2.88 1.41
CA ILE A 62 -3.22 1.80 1.58
C ILE A 62 -3.22 1.32 3.02
N MET A 63 -4.37 0.82 3.47
CA MET A 63 -4.53 0.27 4.81
C MET A 63 -4.66 -1.24 4.74
N ARG A 64 -3.87 -1.92 5.55
CA ARG A 64 -3.97 -3.36 5.77
C ARG A 64 -4.37 -3.61 7.22
N GLU A 65 -5.42 -4.39 7.38
CA GLU A 65 -5.91 -4.83 8.68
C GLU A 65 -5.78 -6.34 8.79
N TRP A 66 -5.26 -6.84 9.90
CA TRP A 66 -5.19 -8.26 10.21
C TRP A 66 -5.39 -8.53 11.69
N HIS A 67 -5.75 -9.76 12.02
CA HIS A 67 -5.77 -10.21 13.41
C HIS A 67 -4.47 -10.96 13.71
N ASP A 68 -3.81 -10.55 14.78
CA ASP A 68 -2.68 -11.28 15.35
C ASP A 68 -3.14 -12.59 16.03
N GLU A 69 -2.21 -13.48 16.39
CA GLU A 69 -2.51 -14.74 17.11
C GLU A 69 -3.28 -14.52 18.43
N ARG A 70 -3.15 -13.32 19.03
CA ARG A 70 -3.90 -12.91 20.22
C ARG A 70 -5.32 -12.40 19.93
N GLY A 71 -5.76 -12.41 18.68
CA GLY A 71 -7.04 -11.84 18.22
C GLY A 71 -7.09 -10.32 18.25
N GLN A 72 -5.93 -9.65 18.35
CA GLN A 72 -5.85 -8.19 18.32
C GLN A 72 -5.86 -7.70 16.87
N LEU A 73 -6.69 -6.71 16.57
CA LEU A 73 -6.70 -6.02 15.29
C LEU A 73 -5.44 -5.16 15.17
N GLN A 74 -4.59 -5.53 14.24
CA GLN A 74 -3.45 -4.73 13.79
C GLN A 74 -3.87 -4.01 12.52
N THR A 75 -3.57 -2.73 12.47
CA THR A 75 -3.81 -1.88 11.30
C THR A 75 -2.49 -1.23 10.92
N HIS A 76 -2.04 -1.48 9.71
CA HIS A 76 -0.85 -0.85 9.15
C HIS A 76 -1.20 -0.06 7.91
N VAL A 77 -0.59 1.12 7.80
CA VAL A 77 -0.72 1.98 6.63
C VAL A 77 0.59 1.94 5.87
N ILE A 78 0.52 1.66 4.58
CA ILE A 78 1.67 1.51 3.70
C ILE A 78 1.53 2.52 2.57
N ALA A 79 2.53 3.39 2.43
CA ALA A 79 2.68 4.24 1.27
C ALA A 79 3.26 3.40 0.12
N LEU A 80 2.59 3.42 -1.02
CA LEU A 80 3.02 2.77 -2.25
C LEU A 80 3.55 3.82 -3.21
N ASP A 81 4.67 3.49 -3.85
CA ASP A 81 5.14 4.26 -5.00
C ASP A 81 4.30 3.98 -6.25
N ALA A 82 4.41 4.87 -7.24
CA ALA A 82 3.67 4.73 -8.50
C ALA A 82 3.99 3.41 -9.19
N GLU A 83 5.25 2.99 -9.16
CA GLU A 83 5.71 1.75 -9.79
C GLU A 83 5.25 0.48 -9.05
N GLU A 84 4.94 0.60 -7.76
CA GLU A 84 4.54 -0.51 -6.88
C GLU A 84 3.05 -0.82 -6.96
N MET A 85 2.26 0.04 -7.61
CA MET A 85 0.82 -0.09 -7.68
C MET A 85 0.27 0.03 -9.10
N GLN A 86 -0.82 -0.69 -9.35
CA GLN A 86 -1.59 -0.64 -10.59
C GLN A 86 -3.04 -0.32 -10.25
N LYS A 87 -3.63 0.69 -10.88
CA LYS A 87 -5.06 0.97 -10.75
C LYS A 87 -5.88 -0.11 -11.46
N VAL A 88 -7.00 -0.51 -10.84
CA VAL A 88 -7.96 -1.49 -11.39
C VAL A 88 -9.14 -0.81 -12.04
#